data_AF-A0A2N0P1T7-F1
#
_entry.id   AF-A0A2N0P1T7-F1
#
_cell.length_a   1.000
_cell.length_b   1.000
_cell.length_c   1.000
_cell.angle_alpha   90.00
_cell.angle_beta   90.00
_cell.angle_gamma   90.00
#
_symmetry.space_group_name_H-M   'P 1'
#
loop_
_entity.id
_entity.type
_entity.pdbx_description
1 polymer ?
#
loop_
_entity_poly.entity_id
_entity_poly.type
_entity_poly.pdbx_seq_one_letter_code
_entity_poly.pdbx_strand_id
1 'polypeptide(L)'
;MNQFGRCRISSEIFSSSISSHNVKSSFILAKFMTESEAFAIADIPLEKVNSLLPFFKKHVKNGGSIPHAPTLRQIYLPNIFDKHYQSLKLLFDSKPVAIIMDETTDDCARSVVNTLFCYRHETKLVSVDFLERVTNTTMGQVLTTILTHFNISFNLPRLFLSDSAAYMKKCYREVLLPLMPQLIHVPCCAHIINLIGDFWFGFCYNHYYYYF
;
A
#
# COMPACT_ATOMS: atom_id res chain seq x y z
N MET A 1 0.71 19.80 -9.99
CA MET A 1 1.10 18.86 -8.92
C MET A 1 0.08 17.73 -8.90
N ASN A 2 0.34 16.67 -9.66
CA ASN A 2 -0.50 15.47 -9.76
C ASN A 2 0.42 14.26 -9.68
N GLN A 3 0.39 13.51 -8.59
CA GLN A 3 1.02 12.19 -8.53
C GLN A 3 0.14 11.26 -7.69
N PHE A 4 -0.82 10.62 -8.37
CA PHE A 4 -1.38 9.36 -7.92
C PHE A 4 -1.07 8.36 -9.03
N GLY A 5 0.10 7.73 -8.94
CA GLY A 5 0.48 6.60 -9.77
C GLY A 5 -0.34 5.38 -9.36
N ARG A 6 -0.84 4.64 -10.35
CA ARG A 6 -1.60 3.40 -10.13
C ARG A 6 -0.68 2.34 -9.52
N CYS A 7 -1.02 1.86 -8.33
CA CYS A 7 -0.49 0.61 -7.81
C CYS A 7 -1.69 -0.32 -7.55
N ARG A 8 -1.77 -1.42 -8.29
CA ARG A 8 -2.78 -2.48 -8.13
C ARG A 8 -2.41 -3.34 -6.93
N ILE A 9 -3.34 -3.59 -5.99
CA ILE A 9 -3.45 -4.86 -5.23
C ILE A 9 -4.88 -5.00 -4.68
N SER A 10 -5.34 -6.26 -4.69
CA SER A 10 -6.66 -6.85 -4.43
C SER A 10 -7.47 -6.35 -3.23
N SER A 11 -8.78 -6.24 -3.44
CA SER A 11 -9.80 -5.85 -2.47
C SER A 11 -10.30 -7.02 -1.60
N GLU A 12 -10.40 -6.79 -0.29
CA GLU A 12 -11.20 -7.60 0.64
C GLU A 12 -12.34 -6.76 1.23
N ILE A 13 -13.48 -7.44 1.41
CA ILE A 13 -14.85 -6.92 1.42
C ILE A 13 -15.19 -6.23 2.76
N PHE A 14 -15.63 -4.97 2.69
CA PHE A 14 -16.19 -4.23 3.83
C PHE A 14 -17.71 -4.45 3.93
N SER A 15 -18.19 -4.79 5.13
CA SER A 15 -19.58 -4.60 5.51
C SER A 15 -19.62 -3.73 6.77
N SER A 16 -20.33 -2.59 6.72
CA SER A 16 -20.72 -1.89 7.94
C SER A 16 -22.07 -1.19 7.76
N SER A 17 -22.91 -1.35 8.77
CA SER A 17 -24.28 -0.85 8.88
C SER A 17 -24.29 0.59 9.40
N ILE A 18 -24.89 1.53 8.65
CA ILE A 18 -25.00 2.94 9.05
C ILE A 18 -26.36 3.23 9.70
N SER A 19 -26.30 3.77 10.92
CA SER A 19 -27.41 4.26 11.73
C SER A 19 -27.95 5.60 11.21
N SER A 20 -29.27 5.73 11.18
CA SER A 20 -30.04 6.86 10.66
C SER A 20 -30.22 7.97 11.70
N HIS A 21 -29.81 9.22 11.42
CA HIS A 21 -30.54 10.47 11.77
C HIS A 21 -29.80 11.74 11.26
N ASN A 22 -30.13 12.21 10.04
CA ASN A 22 -30.16 13.64 9.60
C ASN A 22 -30.50 13.74 8.08
N VAL A 23 -31.77 13.79 7.69
CA VAL A 23 -32.33 12.95 6.61
C VAL A 23 -32.35 13.52 5.15
N LYS A 24 -31.76 14.67 4.80
CA LYS A 24 -31.76 15.12 3.35
C LYS A 24 -30.40 15.50 2.74
N SER A 25 -29.58 16.29 3.43
CA SER A 25 -28.24 16.65 2.93
C SER A 25 -27.23 15.50 3.09
N SER A 26 -27.34 14.72 4.18
CA SER A 26 -26.48 13.58 4.45
C SER A 26 -26.67 12.43 3.47
N PHE A 27 -27.87 12.24 2.92
CA PHE A 27 -28.19 11.09 2.08
C PHE A 27 -27.53 11.18 0.70
N ILE A 28 -27.46 12.41 0.16
CA ILE A 28 -26.81 12.70 -1.11
C ILE A 28 -25.29 12.58 -0.96
N LEU A 29 -24.73 13.18 0.10
CA LEU A 29 -23.30 13.08 0.42
C LEU A 29 -22.87 11.64 0.73
N ALA A 30 -23.65 10.90 1.52
CA ALA A 30 -23.39 9.49 1.82
C ALA A 30 -23.40 8.65 0.55
N LYS A 31 -24.35 8.88 -0.37
CA LYS A 31 -24.42 8.17 -1.65
C LYS A 31 -23.19 8.44 -2.53
N PHE A 32 -22.68 9.68 -2.57
CA PHE A 32 -21.47 10.00 -3.33
C PHE A 32 -20.18 9.47 -2.71
N MET A 33 -20.11 9.47 -1.37
CA MET A 33 -19.01 8.81 -0.66
C MET A 33 -19.00 7.32 -1.01
N THR A 34 -20.16 6.65 -0.99
CA THR A 34 -20.25 5.22 -1.33
C THR A 34 -19.94 4.92 -2.79
N GLU A 35 -20.26 5.81 -3.74
CA GLU A 35 -19.91 5.60 -5.16
C GLU A 35 -18.41 5.76 -5.41
N SER A 36 -17.79 6.80 -4.85
CA SER A 36 -16.34 7.00 -4.96
C SER A 36 -15.57 5.85 -4.30
N GLU A 37 -16.07 5.39 -3.14
CA GLU A 37 -15.54 4.25 -2.40
C GLU A 37 -15.72 2.95 -3.18
N ALA A 38 -16.88 2.71 -3.78
CA ALA A 38 -17.12 1.53 -4.61
C ALA A 38 -16.20 1.47 -5.84
N PHE A 39 -15.96 2.60 -6.51
CA PHE A 39 -15.01 2.67 -7.62
C PHE A 39 -13.58 2.39 -7.16
N ALA A 40 -13.17 2.95 -6.02
CA ALA A 40 -11.85 2.71 -5.45
C ALA A 40 -11.64 1.24 -5.04
N ILE A 41 -12.62 0.64 -4.35
CA ILE A 41 -12.58 -0.77 -3.93
C ILE A 41 -12.58 -1.72 -5.13
N ALA A 42 -13.29 -1.36 -6.20
CA ALA A 42 -13.35 -2.17 -7.41
C ALA A 42 -12.16 -1.94 -8.37
N ASP A 43 -11.17 -1.10 -8.00
CA ASP A 43 -10.04 -0.68 -8.86
C ASP A 43 -10.51 -0.12 -10.23
N ILE A 44 -11.64 0.60 -10.21
CA ILE A 44 -12.21 1.21 -11.41
C ILE A 44 -11.69 2.65 -11.52
N PRO A 45 -11.07 3.03 -12.65
CA PRO A 45 -10.62 4.41 -12.86
C PRO A 45 -11.77 5.40 -12.74
N LEU A 46 -11.62 6.42 -11.88
CA LEU A 46 -12.67 7.42 -11.63
C LEU A 46 -13.13 8.16 -12.90
N GLU A 47 -12.29 8.25 -13.93
CA GLU A 47 -12.64 8.83 -15.22
C GLU A 47 -13.80 8.09 -15.89
N LYS A 48 -14.00 6.80 -15.60
CA LYS A 48 -15.10 6.01 -16.13
C LYS A 48 -16.47 6.48 -15.64
N VAL A 49 -16.54 7.17 -14.51
CA VAL A 49 -17.79 7.79 -14.03
C VAL A 49 -18.37 8.71 -15.09
N ASN A 50 -17.54 9.50 -15.77
CA ASN A 50 -18.00 10.47 -16.77
C ASN A 50 -18.79 9.80 -17.91
N SER A 51 -18.36 8.62 -18.35
CA SER A 51 -19.07 7.84 -19.38
C SER A 51 -20.36 7.22 -18.87
N LEU A 52 -20.49 7.01 -17.56
CA LEU A 52 -21.64 6.39 -16.90
C LEU A 52 -22.69 7.42 -16.45
N LEU A 53 -22.35 8.72 -16.40
CA LEU A 53 -23.28 9.78 -16.01
C LEU A 53 -24.62 9.75 -16.79
N PRO A 54 -24.67 9.53 -18.12
CA PRO A 54 -25.94 9.43 -18.84
C PRO A 54 -26.79 8.25 -18.37
N PHE A 55 -26.14 7.11 -18.10
CA PHE A 55 -26.80 5.92 -17.57
C PHE A 55 -27.38 6.20 -16.18
N PHE A 56 -26.58 6.78 -15.27
CA PHE A 56 -27.04 7.12 -13.93
C PHE A 56 -28.18 8.14 -13.95
N LYS A 57 -28.10 9.18 -14.79
CA LYS A 57 -29.17 10.16 -14.95
C LYS A 57 -30.49 9.52 -15.39
N LYS A 58 -30.43 8.47 -16.22
CA LYS A 58 -31.60 7.77 -16.75
C LYS A 58 -32.18 6.74 -15.78
N HIS A 59 -31.33 6.00 -15.07
CA HIS A 59 -31.74 4.80 -14.33
C HIS A 59 -31.69 4.94 -12.80
N VAL A 60 -31.02 5.97 -12.27
CA VAL A 60 -30.85 6.16 -10.83
C VAL A 60 -31.59 7.41 -10.37
N LYS A 61 -32.44 7.26 -9.34
CA LYS A 61 -33.06 8.42 -8.67
C LYS A 61 -31.97 9.34 -8.13
N ASN A 62 -32.00 10.61 -8.53
CA ASN A 62 -30.98 11.63 -8.28
C ASN A 62 -29.60 11.36 -8.92
N GLY A 63 -29.51 10.47 -9.92
CA GLY A 63 -28.25 10.17 -10.62
C GLY A 63 -27.69 11.34 -11.43
N GLY A 64 -28.52 12.35 -11.74
CA GLY A 64 -28.06 13.61 -12.35
C GLY A 64 -27.23 14.49 -11.41
N SER A 65 -27.16 14.17 -10.13
CA SER A 65 -26.35 14.90 -9.14
C SER A 65 -24.95 14.30 -8.96
N ILE A 66 -24.63 13.17 -9.60
CA ILE A 66 -23.31 12.55 -9.53
C ILE A 66 -22.29 13.49 -10.15
N PRO A 67 -21.25 13.89 -9.41
CA PRO A 67 -20.29 14.84 -9.90
C PRO A 67 -19.31 14.19 -10.87
N HIS A 68 -18.67 15.01 -11.70
CA HIS A 68 -17.66 14.53 -12.64
C HIS A 68 -16.41 14.02 -11.93
N ALA A 69 -15.64 13.20 -12.64
CA ALA A 69 -14.39 12.61 -12.14
C ALA A 69 -13.41 13.60 -11.47
N PRO A 70 -13.22 14.86 -11.94
CA PRO A 70 -12.34 15.80 -11.26
C PRO A 70 -12.80 16.14 -9.83
N THR A 71 -14.10 16.37 -9.65
CA THR A 71 -14.68 16.67 -8.34
C THR A 71 -14.60 15.46 -7.40
N LEU A 72 -14.87 14.25 -7.92
CA LEU A 72 -14.71 13.01 -7.16
C LEU A 72 -13.27 12.84 -6.67
N ARG A 73 -12.29 13.07 -7.55
CA ARG A 73 -10.86 12.95 -7.23
C ARG A 73 -10.37 14.00 -6.25
N GLN A 74 -10.80 15.25 -6.38
CA GLN A 74 -10.25 16.36 -5.59
C GLN A 74 -10.93 16.54 -4.25
N ILE A 75 -12.21 16.21 -4.13
CA ILE A 75 -13.01 16.50 -2.92
C ILE A 75 -13.37 15.22 -2.18
N TYR A 76 -13.84 14.19 -2.87
CA TYR A 76 -14.40 13.00 -2.22
C TYR A 76 -13.34 11.95 -1.91
N LEU A 77 -12.42 11.67 -2.85
CA LEU A 77 -11.39 10.65 -2.68
C LEU A 77 -10.44 10.93 -1.49
N PRO A 78 -9.96 12.16 -1.24
CA PRO A 78 -9.11 12.43 -0.07
C PRO A 78 -9.85 12.15 1.24
N ASN A 79 -11.11 12.55 1.36
CA ASN A 79 -11.92 12.30 2.55
C ASN A 79 -12.13 10.78 2.81
N ILE A 80 -12.24 9.98 1.75
CA ILE A 80 -12.35 8.51 1.87
C ILE A 80 -11.01 7.92 2.31
N PHE A 81 -9.93 8.37 1.68
CA PHE A 81 -8.57 7.97 2.05
C PHE A 81 -8.30 8.28 3.52
N ASP A 82 -8.61 9.49 4.00
CA ASP A 82 -8.40 9.88 5.39
C ASP A 82 -9.19 9.00 6.36
N LYS A 83 -10.45 8.66 6.04
CA LYS A 83 -11.26 7.73 6.85
C LYS A 83 -10.64 6.33 6.93
N HIS A 84 -10.18 5.80 5.80
CA HIS A 84 -9.49 4.51 5.78
C HIS A 84 -8.17 4.57 6.54
N TYR A 85 -7.39 5.65 6.37
CA TYR A 85 -6.14 5.86 7.08
C TYR A 85 -6.33 5.93 8.60
N GLN A 86 -7.37 6.64 9.08
CA GLN A 86 -7.72 6.64 10.50
C GLN A 86 -8.12 5.24 10.99
N SER A 87 -8.82 4.46 10.16
CA SER A 87 -9.17 3.07 10.51
C SER A 87 -7.93 2.18 10.63
N LEU A 88 -6.96 2.33 9.73
CA LEU A 88 -5.66 1.65 9.82
C LEU A 88 -4.87 2.09 11.07
N LYS A 89 -4.90 3.39 11.39
CA LYS A 89 -4.26 3.92 12.58
C LYS A 89 -4.85 3.31 13.84
N LEU A 90 -6.17 3.22 13.96
CA LEU A 90 -6.84 2.54 15.08
C LEU A 90 -6.53 1.04 15.14
N LEU A 91 -6.40 0.38 13.99
CA LEU A 91 -6.08 -1.06 13.91
C LEU A 91 -4.67 -1.37 14.45
N PHE A 92 -3.68 -0.54 14.11
CA PHE A 92 -2.28 -0.78 14.43
C PHE A 92 -1.72 0.04 15.60
N ASP A 93 -2.51 0.97 16.17
CA ASP A 93 -2.08 1.82 17.28
C ASP A 93 -1.53 0.99 18.45
N SER A 94 -0.27 1.27 18.79
CA SER A 94 0.45 0.61 19.89
C SER A 94 0.43 -0.93 19.80
N LYS A 95 0.32 -1.51 18.60
CA LYS A 95 0.30 -2.97 18.39
C LYS A 95 1.70 -3.52 18.04
N PRO A 96 2.00 -4.78 18.44
CA PRO A 96 3.21 -5.48 18.01
C PRO A 96 3.07 -6.00 16.59
N VAL A 97 3.35 -5.14 15.62
CA VAL A 97 3.26 -5.45 14.18
C VAL A 97 4.50 -6.19 13.68
N ALA A 98 4.30 -7.09 12.72
CA ALA A 98 5.34 -7.51 11.81
C ALA A 98 5.38 -6.54 10.62
N ILE A 99 6.58 -6.21 10.17
CA ILE A 99 6.82 -5.22 9.11
C ILE A 99 7.28 -5.97 7.88
N ILE A 100 6.64 -5.71 6.74
CA ILE A 100 7.07 -6.17 5.42
C ILE A 100 7.36 -4.92 4.59
N MET A 101 8.57 -4.80 4.08
CA MET A 101 9.00 -3.63 3.33
C MET A 101 9.67 -4.08 2.05
N ASP A 102 9.15 -3.61 0.92
CA ASP A 102 9.62 -3.99 -0.40
C ASP A 102 9.82 -2.76 -1.28
N GLU A 103 10.84 -2.81 -2.12
CA GLU A 103 11.15 -1.76 -3.10
C GLU A 103 10.77 -2.24 -4.48
N THR A 104 10.05 -1.38 -5.20
CA THR A 104 9.62 -1.61 -6.58
C THR A 104 9.95 -0.37 -7.40
N THR A 105 10.08 -0.52 -8.71
CA THR A 105 10.32 0.61 -9.61
C THR A 105 9.04 0.94 -10.38
N ASP A 106 8.66 2.22 -10.43
CA ASP A 106 7.51 2.65 -11.24
C ASP A 106 7.85 2.82 -12.73
N ASP A 107 6.83 3.07 -13.56
CA ASP A 107 6.99 3.29 -15.02
C ASP A 107 7.86 4.52 -15.35
N CYS A 108 8.16 5.38 -14.36
CA CYS A 108 9.01 6.56 -14.47
C CYS A 108 10.42 6.31 -13.89
N ALA A 109 10.80 5.05 -13.62
CA ALA A 109 12.07 4.64 -13.04
C ALA A 109 12.34 5.21 -11.62
N ARG A 110 11.29 5.58 -10.89
CA ARG A 110 11.40 6.03 -9.49
C ARG A 110 11.23 4.83 -8.57
N SER A 111 12.01 4.80 -7.50
CA SER A 111 11.85 3.78 -6.46
C SER A 111 10.63 4.07 -5.61
N VAL A 112 9.76 3.07 -5.51
CA VAL A 112 8.52 3.06 -4.73
C VAL A 112 8.66 2.02 -3.65
N VAL A 113 8.63 2.49 -2.41
CA VAL A 113 8.77 1.66 -1.22
C VAL A 113 7.39 1.37 -0.66
N ASN A 114 7.01 0.10 -0.69
CA ASN A 114 5.75 -0.37 -0.14
C ASN A 114 6.00 -0.93 1.26
N THR A 115 5.29 -0.39 2.24
CA THR A 115 5.35 -0.88 3.63
C THR A 115 4.00 -1.46 4.02
N LEU A 116 4.01 -2.73 4.42
CA LEU A 116 2.86 -3.43 4.96
C LEU A 116 3.08 -3.77 6.44
N PHE A 117 2.01 -3.66 7.21
CA PHE A 117 1.95 -4.19 8.57
C PHE A 117 1.11 -5.45 8.61
N CYS A 118 1.59 -6.42 9.39
CA CYS A 118 0.87 -7.64 9.69
C CYS A 118 0.63 -7.75 11.20
N TYR A 119 -0.64 -7.95 11.58
CA TYR A 119 -1.07 -8.16 12.96
C TYR A 119 -2.26 -9.11 13.01
N ARG A 120 -2.21 -10.16 13.84
CA ARG A 120 -3.30 -11.14 14.03
C ARG A 120 -3.92 -11.67 12.72
N HIS A 121 -3.06 -12.04 11.76
CA HIS A 121 -3.45 -12.53 10.41
C HIS A 121 -4.02 -11.47 9.46
N GLU A 122 -4.14 -10.20 9.88
CA GLU A 122 -4.45 -9.11 8.97
C GLU A 122 -3.17 -8.49 8.44
N THR A 123 -2.99 -8.49 7.12
CA THR A 123 -1.91 -7.77 6.44
C THR A 123 -2.50 -6.61 5.66
N LYS A 124 -2.03 -5.39 5.94
CA LYS A 124 -2.50 -4.17 5.28
C LYS A 124 -1.34 -3.33 4.80
N LEU A 125 -1.48 -2.75 3.61
CA LEU A 125 -0.59 -1.73 3.09
C LEU A 125 -0.80 -0.44 3.88
N VAL A 126 0.24 0.05 4.54
CA VAL A 126 0.17 1.22 5.44
C VAL A 126 0.85 2.45 4.88
N SER A 127 1.83 2.26 3.99
CA SER A 127 2.52 3.37 3.33
C SER A 127 3.04 2.96 1.96
N VAL A 128 3.04 3.93 1.04
CA VAL A 128 3.67 3.86 -0.28
C VAL A 128 4.49 5.13 -0.44
N ASP A 129 5.80 5.01 -0.35
CA ASP A 129 6.72 6.14 -0.32
C ASP A 129 7.55 6.20 -1.61
N PHE A 130 7.60 7.37 -2.24
CA PHE A 130 8.39 7.59 -3.46
C PHE A 130 9.75 8.17 -3.07
N LEU A 131 10.83 7.47 -3.45
CA LEU A 131 12.19 7.88 -3.16
C LEU A 131 12.96 8.16 -4.46
N GLU A 132 13.70 9.26 -4.49
CA GLU A 132 14.65 9.54 -5.57
C GLU A 132 15.87 8.60 -5.50
N ARG A 133 16.28 8.22 -4.28
CA ARG A 133 17.42 7.33 -4.05
C ARG A 133 17.20 6.41 -2.86
N VAL A 134 17.39 5.12 -3.11
CA VAL A 134 17.28 4.08 -2.09
C VAL A 134 18.65 3.81 -1.48
N THR A 135 18.78 4.04 -0.18
CA THR A 135 19.96 3.73 0.63
C THR A 135 19.53 3.06 1.91
N ASN A 136 20.49 2.45 2.63
CA ASN A 136 20.22 1.89 3.95
C ASN A 136 19.61 2.91 4.92
N THR A 137 20.09 4.16 4.88
CA THR A 137 19.61 5.24 5.74
C THR A 137 18.22 5.74 5.35
N THR A 138 17.92 5.91 4.05
CA THR A 138 16.59 6.38 3.62
C THR A 138 15.52 5.35 3.94
N MET A 139 15.79 4.06 3.76
CA MET A 139 14.86 2.99 4.15
C MET A 139 14.58 2.98 5.66
N GLY A 140 15.61 3.15 6.49
CA GLY A 140 15.43 3.23 7.93
C GLY A 140 14.66 4.49 8.36
N GLN A 141 14.89 5.63 7.70
CA GLN A 141 14.14 6.87 7.92
C GLN A 141 12.66 6.74 7.55
N VAL A 142 12.36 6.11 6.41
CA VAL A 142 10.98 5.82 5.99
C VAL A 142 10.29 4.97 7.06
N LEU A 143 10.91 3.85 7.46
CA LEU A 143 10.29 2.95 8.43
C LEU A 143 10.08 3.62 9.80
N THR A 144 11.07 4.37 10.30
CA THR A 144 10.96 5.07 11.59
C THR A 144 9.89 6.16 11.56
N THR A 145 9.73 6.86 10.44
CA THR A 145 8.66 7.86 10.24
C THR A 145 7.29 7.18 10.24
N ILE A 146 7.14 6.05 9.56
CA ILE A 146 5.88 5.30 9.54
C ILE A 146 5.53 4.81 10.96
N LEU A 147 6.48 4.20 11.69
CA LEU A 147 6.21 3.71 13.05
C LEU A 147 5.77 4.83 14.00
N THR A 148 6.36 6.02 13.89
CA THR A 148 5.93 7.18 14.70
C THR A 148 4.55 7.70 14.30
N HIS A 149 4.22 7.75 13.01
CA HIS A 149 2.88 8.13 12.53
C HIS A 149 1.76 7.20 13.02
N PHE A 150 2.05 5.90 13.12
CA PHE A 150 1.14 4.87 13.64
C PHE A 150 1.20 4.72 15.17
N ASN A 151 1.99 5.55 15.87
CA ASN A 151 2.17 5.48 17.33
C ASN A 151 2.61 4.08 17.80
N ILE A 152 3.53 3.46 17.06
CA ILE A 152 4.10 2.16 17.39
C ILE A 152 5.46 2.39 18.05
N SER A 153 5.56 1.98 19.32
CA SER A 153 6.84 1.99 20.03
C SER A 153 7.84 1.05 19.34
N PHE A 154 9.09 1.50 19.22
CA PHE A 154 10.21 0.74 18.66
C PHE A 154 10.48 -0.59 19.40
N ASN A 155 9.97 -0.77 20.61
CA ASN A 155 10.10 -2.04 21.37
C ASN A 155 9.06 -3.11 20.97
N LEU A 156 8.07 -2.75 20.16
CA LEU A 156 6.94 -3.64 19.83
C LEU A 156 7.18 -4.51 18.59
N PRO A 157 7.69 -3.99 17.46
CA PRO A 157 7.97 -4.81 16.30
C PRO A 157 9.00 -5.89 16.61
N ARG A 158 8.73 -7.12 16.14
CA ARG A 158 9.60 -8.28 16.33
C ARG A 158 10.13 -8.87 15.04
N LEU A 159 9.47 -8.60 13.93
CA LEU A 159 9.76 -9.22 12.65
C LEU A 159 9.84 -8.15 11.56
N PHE A 160 10.92 -8.17 10.80
CA PHE A 160 11.14 -7.35 9.63
C PHE A 160 11.42 -8.23 8.43
N LEU A 161 10.52 -8.27 7.47
CA LEU A 161 10.69 -8.92 6.18
C LEU A 161 11.07 -7.88 5.13
N SER A 162 12.14 -8.14 4.40
CA SER A 162 12.54 -7.32 3.25
C SER A 162 13.22 -8.15 2.18
N ASP A 163 13.62 -7.51 1.09
CA ASP A 163 14.53 -8.11 0.12
C ASP A 163 15.86 -8.59 0.75
N SER A 164 16.63 -9.36 -0.02
CA SER A 164 17.95 -9.85 0.38
C SER A 164 19.09 -8.91 -0.07
N ALA A 165 18.77 -7.68 -0.52
CA ALA A 165 19.75 -6.75 -1.06
C ALA A 165 20.72 -6.27 0.02
N ALA A 166 21.94 -5.93 -0.40
CA ALA A 166 23.01 -5.52 0.51
C ALA A 166 22.62 -4.27 1.33
N TYR A 167 21.93 -3.31 0.72
CA TYR A 167 21.52 -2.08 1.40
C TYR A 167 20.41 -2.33 2.43
N MET A 168 19.50 -3.29 2.24
CA MET A 168 18.47 -3.64 3.23
C MET A 168 19.06 -4.40 4.42
N LYS A 169 19.99 -5.33 4.17
CA LYS A 169 20.76 -5.98 5.25
C LYS A 169 21.56 -4.95 6.04
N LYS A 170 22.14 -3.96 5.37
CA LYS A 170 22.85 -2.85 5.99
C LYS A 170 21.90 -1.94 6.78
N CYS A 171 20.70 -1.65 6.25
CA CYS A 171 19.63 -0.91 6.94
C CYS A 171 19.28 -1.58 8.26
N TYR A 172 19.00 -2.88 8.23
CA TYR A 172 18.71 -3.64 9.43
C TYR A 172 19.85 -3.56 10.45
N ARG A 173 21.08 -3.87 10.04
CA ARG A 173 22.23 -3.95 10.96
C ARG A 173 22.62 -2.59 11.57
N GLU A 174 22.64 -1.54 10.77
CA GLU A 174 23.19 -0.24 11.17
C GLU A 174 22.14 0.76 11.66
N VAL A 175 20.89 0.63 11.19
CA VAL A 175 19.83 1.60 11.51
C VAL A 175 18.77 0.98 12.42
N LEU A 176 18.20 -0.16 12.03
CA LEU A 176 17.05 -0.72 12.75
C LEU A 176 17.43 -1.45 14.03
N LEU A 177 18.48 -2.28 14.00
CA LEU A 177 18.90 -3.10 15.14
C LEU A 177 19.33 -2.25 16.36
N PRO A 178 20.07 -1.12 16.21
CA PRO A 178 20.35 -0.23 17.34
C PRO A 178 19.10 0.43 17.94
N LEU A 179 18.06 0.66 17.13
CA LEU A 179 16.80 1.27 17.58
C LEU A 179 15.81 0.25 18.15
N MET A 180 15.85 -0.99 17.64
CA MET A 180 14.91 -2.08 17.91
C MET A 180 15.69 -3.40 18.11
N PRO A 181 16.38 -3.58 19.25
CA PRO A 181 17.28 -4.71 19.46
C PRO A 181 16.60 -6.09 19.44
N GLN A 182 15.29 -6.13 19.67
CA GLN A 182 14.47 -7.35 19.62
C GLN A 182 13.95 -7.69 18.21
N LEU A 183 14.22 -6.84 17.21
CA LEU A 183 13.75 -7.02 15.84
C LEU A 183 14.55 -8.12 15.14
N ILE A 184 13.86 -9.06 14.51
CA ILE A 184 14.47 -10.13 13.72
C ILE A 184 14.27 -9.83 12.24
N HIS A 185 15.36 -9.78 11.48
CA HIS A 185 15.32 -9.63 10.03
C HIS A 185 15.23 -10.98 9.32
N VAL A 186 14.24 -11.11 8.43
CA VAL A 186 14.05 -12.28 7.56
C VAL A 186 14.13 -11.80 6.11
N PRO A 187 15.21 -12.11 5.37
CA PRO A 187 15.31 -11.76 3.96
C PRO A 187 14.36 -12.64 3.12
N CYS A 188 13.84 -12.06 2.03
CA CYS A 188 12.88 -12.70 1.15
C CYS A 188 13.44 -13.99 0.51
N CYS A 189 12.76 -15.11 0.74
CA CYS A 189 13.14 -16.40 0.19
C CYS A 189 12.96 -16.48 -1.34
N ALA A 190 11.97 -15.77 -1.90
CA ALA A 190 11.71 -15.80 -3.34
C ALA A 190 12.94 -15.29 -4.13
N HIS A 191 13.58 -14.23 -3.65
CA HIS A 191 14.81 -13.72 -4.25
C HIS A 191 15.96 -14.72 -4.15
N ILE A 192 16.09 -15.42 -3.02
CA ILE A 192 17.12 -16.46 -2.82
C ILE A 192 16.90 -17.62 -3.79
N ILE A 193 15.66 -18.08 -3.93
CA ILE A 193 15.29 -19.18 -4.84
C ILE A 193 15.55 -18.78 -6.30
N ASN A 194 15.19 -17.55 -6.69
CA ASN A 194 15.47 -17.03 -8.03
C ASN A 194 16.97 -17.04 -8.34
N LEU A 195 17.79 -16.56 -7.40
CA LEU A 195 19.25 -16.52 -7.56
C LEU A 195 19.87 -17.93 -7.69
N ILE A 196 19.35 -18.91 -6.94
CA ILE A 196 19.76 -20.32 -7.09
C ILE A 196 19.35 -20.86 -8.47
N GLY A 197 18.15 -20.54 -8.93
CA GLY A 197 17.65 -20.93 -10.26
C GLY A 197 18.51 -20.38 -11.40
N ASP A 198 18.85 -19.09 -11.35
CA ASP A 198 19.70 -18.43 -12.35
C ASP A 198 21.10 -19.07 -12.40
N PHE A 199 21.69 -19.36 -11.24
CA PHE A 199 22.98 -20.07 -11.15
C PHE A 199 22.90 -21.47 -11.77
N TRP A 200 21.84 -22.23 -11.45
CA TRP A 200 21.64 -23.56 -11.98
C TRP A 200 21.48 -23.56 -13.50
N PHE A 201 20.69 -22.62 -14.03
CA PHE A 201 20.51 -22.45 -15.48
C PHE A 201 21.84 -22.13 -16.18
N GLY A 202 22.61 -21.20 -15.63
CA GLY A 202 23.95 -20.85 -16.14
C GLY A 202 24.93 -22.02 -16.08
N PHE A 203 24.90 -22.84 -15.03
CA PHE A 203 25.73 -24.04 -14.92
C PHE A 203 25.36 -25.09 -15.97
N CYS A 204 24.06 -25.38 -16.12
CA CYS A 204 23.58 -26.33 -17.12
C CYS A 204 23.91 -25.88 -18.55
N TYR A 205 23.70 -24.60 -18.89
CA TYR A 205 23.99 -24.09 -20.24
C TYR A 205 25.49 -24.08 -20.58
N ASN A 206 26.35 -23.69 -19.64
CA ASN A 206 27.80 -23.66 -19.90
C ASN A 206 28.40 -25.07 -20.04
N HIS A 207 27.79 -26.09 -19.42
CA HIS A 207 28.26 -27.47 -19.57
C HIS A 207 27.98 -28.07 -20.96
N TYR A 208 27.04 -27.53 -21.74
CA TYR A 208 26.78 -27.98 -23.11
C TYR A 208 27.76 -27.39 -24.15
N TYR A 209 28.46 -26.28 -23.84
CA TYR A 209 29.43 -25.64 -24.75
C TYR A 209 30.88 -26.09 -24.54
N TYR A 210 31.18 -26.86 -23.49
CA TYR A 210 32.51 -27.44 -23.26
C TYR A 210 32.64 -28.89 -23.74
N TYR A 211 31.60 -29.45 -24.36
CA TYR A 211 31.57 -30.81 -24.91
C TYR A 211 31.33 -30.85 -26.44
N PHE A 212 31.56 -29.74 -27.15
CA PHE A 212 31.68 -29.69 -28.61
C PHE A 212 32.98 -28.98 -29.02
#